data_AF-A0A6B3LGV4-F1
#
_entry.id   AF-A0A6B3LGV4-F1
#
_cell.length_a   1.000
_cell.length_b   1.000
_cell.length_c   1.000
_cell.angle_alpha   90.00
_cell.angle_beta   90.00
_cell.angle_gamma   90.00
#
_symmetry.space_group_name_H-M   'P 1'
#
loop_
_entity.id
_entity.type
_entity.pdbx_description
1 polymer ?
#
loop_
_entity_poly.entity_id
_entity_poly.type
_entity_poly.pdbx_seq_one_letter_code
_entity_poly.pdbx_strand_id
1 'polypeptide(L)'
;MIILVYSQNFDSKNGGVVVLHRLVHLINTTTEHQAFLVPNSLNLNVGKYSILGIKNSIKHYRKTKNYTIKPQWKTPVLNSLQDINLSEAIVVYPEIVSNNPLNAKNVVRWLLHQPAHFSGKINYGENELIIKFNSAIKDFSLPNSKTSENELKVIYYPTDLYNEEGALPYTDRTLTCHAIRKGKNKTKVHPEDSILIDSLSHEEVAVLFKKAKRFISYDDYTAYSIFANLCGCESIVVPDPHTSIEQWYPNITDRYGIAYGFSKEQLQWARDTQHFVKEHVKNEHRRSEECVKNFIEEAMDYFKL
;
A
#
# COMPACT_ATOMS: atom_id res chain seq x y z
N MET A 1 16.62 -16.66 6.87
CA MET A 1 15.23 -17.10 7.13
C MET A 1 14.37 -16.91 5.89
N ILE A 2 13.33 -17.73 5.73
CA ILE A 2 12.35 -17.63 4.64
C ILE A 2 11.06 -16.97 5.15
N ILE A 3 10.57 -15.99 4.41
CA ILE A 3 9.32 -15.29 4.67
C ILE A 3 8.37 -15.49 3.48
N LEU A 4 7.15 -15.93 3.75
CA LEU A 4 6.13 -16.17 2.75
C LEU A 4 5.02 -15.14 2.89
N VAL A 5 4.79 -14.32 1.87
CA VAL A 5 3.75 -13.28 1.89
C VAL A 5 2.59 -13.72 1.00
N TYR A 6 1.43 -13.95 1.61
CA TYR A 6 0.26 -14.42 0.91
C TYR A 6 -0.44 -13.28 0.17
N SER A 7 -0.52 -13.35 -1.16
CA SER A 7 -1.02 -12.24 -1.97
C SER A 7 -1.70 -12.68 -3.26
N GLN A 8 -2.47 -11.74 -3.82
CA GLN A 8 -3.10 -11.85 -5.14
C GLN A 8 -2.15 -11.37 -6.24
N ASN A 9 -2.54 -11.61 -7.49
CA ASN A 9 -1.90 -11.02 -8.67
C ASN A 9 -1.66 -9.51 -8.48
N PHE A 10 -0.51 -9.02 -8.93
CA PHE A 10 -0.19 -7.60 -8.85
C PHE A 10 -1.24 -6.77 -9.60
N ASP A 11 -1.77 -5.79 -8.90
CA ASP A 11 -2.70 -4.78 -9.40
C ASP A 11 -2.32 -3.44 -8.75
N SER A 12 -1.84 -2.50 -9.56
CA SER A 12 -1.41 -1.18 -9.08
C SER A 12 -2.56 -0.33 -8.55
N LYS A 13 -3.82 -0.67 -8.88
CA LYS A 13 -5.02 0.03 -8.37
C LYS A 13 -5.43 -0.47 -6.99
N ASN A 14 -4.88 -1.60 -6.51
CA ASN A 14 -5.18 -2.18 -5.21
C ASN A 14 -4.04 -1.94 -4.21
N GLY A 15 -4.21 -0.95 -3.34
CA GLY A 15 -3.20 -0.57 -2.34
C GLY A 15 -2.74 -1.74 -1.45
N GLY A 16 -3.67 -2.62 -1.04
CA GLY A 16 -3.33 -3.78 -0.21
C GLY A 16 -2.42 -4.78 -0.94
N VAL A 17 -2.67 -5.03 -2.22
CA VAL A 17 -1.80 -5.87 -3.05
C VAL A 17 -0.44 -5.22 -3.27
N VAL A 18 -0.42 -3.91 -3.55
CA VAL A 18 0.83 -3.16 -3.75
C VAL A 18 1.75 -3.27 -2.54
N VAL A 19 1.24 -3.08 -1.32
CA VAL A 19 2.07 -3.13 -0.10
C VAL A 19 2.56 -4.55 0.23
N LEU A 20 1.77 -5.59 -0.05
CA LEU A 20 2.20 -6.99 0.11
C LEU A 20 3.35 -7.35 -0.84
N HIS A 21 3.26 -6.93 -2.10
CA HIS A 21 4.34 -7.12 -3.08
C HIS A 21 5.55 -6.26 -2.74
N ARG A 22 5.34 -5.03 -2.24
CA ARG A 22 6.41 -4.14 -1.81
C ARG A 22 7.16 -4.71 -0.61
N LEU A 23 6.47 -5.33 0.35
CA LEU A 23 7.08 -6.00 1.49
C LEU A 23 8.07 -7.08 1.02
N VAL A 24 7.65 -7.97 0.12
CA VAL A 24 8.53 -9.01 -0.44
C VAL A 24 9.75 -8.40 -1.12
N HIS A 25 9.53 -7.35 -1.92
CA HIS A 25 10.63 -6.66 -2.57
C HIS A 25 11.63 -6.09 -1.57
N LEU A 26 11.16 -5.36 -0.56
CA LEU A 26 12.02 -4.72 0.44
C LEU A 26 12.82 -5.76 1.22
N ILE A 27 12.19 -6.83 1.72
CA ILE A 27 12.91 -7.93 2.39
C ILE A 27 14.05 -8.44 1.51
N ASN A 28 13.76 -8.73 0.24
CA ASN A 28 14.75 -9.31 -0.69
C ASN A 28 15.87 -8.35 -1.14
N THR A 29 15.73 -7.05 -0.91
CA THR A 29 16.70 -6.04 -1.37
C THR A 29 17.40 -5.29 -0.25
N THR A 30 16.82 -5.26 0.97
CA THR A 30 17.34 -4.46 2.09
C THR A 30 17.72 -5.31 3.31
N THR A 31 17.50 -6.63 3.25
CA THR A 31 17.86 -7.60 4.30
C THR A 31 18.58 -8.81 3.72
N GLU A 32 19.17 -9.63 4.58
CA GLU A 32 19.80 -10.91 4.28
C GLU A 32 18.80 -12.07 4.13
N HIS A 33 17.50 -11.81 4.33
CA HIS A 33 16.47 -12.84 4.28
C HIS A 33 15.89 -13.04 2.88
N GLN A 34 15.14 -14.12 2.72
CA GLN A 34 14.47 -14.46 1.45
C GLN A 34 12.97 -14.39 1.63
N ALA A 35 12.30 -13.61 0.79
CA ALA A 35 10.86 -13.50 0.76
C ALA A 35 10.27 -13.98 -0.58
N PHE A 36 9.11 -14.63 -0.51
CA PHE A 36 8.38 -15.11 -1.68
C PHE A 36 6.92 -14.67 -1.62
N LEU A 37 6.34 -14.38 -2.79
CA LEU A 37 4.90 -14.25 -2.94
C LEU A 37 4.27 -15.64 -2.98
N VAL A 38 3.25 -15.86 -2.16
CA VAL A 38 2.44 -17.08 -2.19
C VAL A 38 1.08 -16.77 -2.82
N PRO A 39 0.74 -17.37 -3.98
CA PRO A 39 -0.55 -17.15 -4.62
C PRO A 39 -1.71 -17.57 -3.72
N ASN A 40 -2.70 -16.68 -3.57
CA ASN A 40 -3.82 -16.90 -2.64
C ASN A 40 -4.77 -18.08 -2.98
N SER A 41 -4.49 -18.81 -4.05
CA SER A 41 -5.11 -20.10 -4.39
C SER A 41 -4.58 -21.28 -3.56
N LEU A 42 -3.40 -21.15 -2.94
CA LEU A 42 -2.75 -22.25 -2.23
C LEU A 42 -3.35 -22.43 -0.84
N ASN A 43 -4.09 -23.51 -0.63
CA ASN A 43 -4.69 -23.82 0.66
C ASN A 43 -4.49 -25.31 0.99
N LEU A 44 -3.68 -25.58 2.01
CA LEU A 44 -3.34 -26.92 2.50
C LEU A 44 -4.41 -27.53 3.40
N ASN A 45 -5.39 -26.74 3.86
CA ASN A 45 -6.50 -27.25 4.67
C ASN A 45 -7.50 -28.09 3.84
N VAL A 46 -7.34 -28.14 2.52
CA VAL A 46 -8.12 -29.02 1.64
C VAL A 46 -7.34 -30.32 1.42
N GLY A 47 -7.93 -31.46 1.81
CA GLY A 47 -7.28 -32.77 1.71
C GLY A 47 -6.75 -33.06 0.30
N LYS A 48 -5.42 -33.31 0.20
CA LYS A 48 -4.67 -33.50 -1.04
C LYS A 48 -5.24 -34.59 -1.97
N TYR A 49 -5.85 -35.62 -1.39
CA TYR A 49 -6.44 -36.76 -2.10
C TYR A 49 -7.95 -36.65 -2.33
N SER A 50 -8.57 -35.55 -1.92
CA SER A 50 -9.97 -35.28 -2.26
C SER A 50 -10.08 -34.78 -3.70
N ILE A 51 -11.22 -35.02 -4.36
CA ILE A 51 -11.54 -34.45 -5.67
C ILE A 51 -11.37 -32.92 -5.65
N LEU A 52 -11.72 -32.29 -4.53
CA LEU A 52 -11.55 -30.86 -4.29
C LEU A 52 -10.07 -30.45 -4.19
N GLY A 53 -9.23 -31.27 -3.54
CA GLY A 53 -7.79 -31.09 -3.45
C GLY A 53 -7.11 -31.11 -4.82
N ILE A 54 -7.43 -32.11 -5.66
CA ILE A 54 -6.89 -32.21 -7.03
C ILE A 54 -7.30 -30.99 -7.87
N LYS A 55 -8.58 -30.59 -7.80
CA LYS A 55 -9.08 -29.37 -8.47
C LYS A 55 -8.33 -28.12 -8.00
N ASN A 56 -8.07 -28.01 -6.70
CA ASN A 56 -7.33 -26.89 -6.12
C ASN A 56 -5.87 -26.90 -6.53
N SER A 57 -5.20 -28.04 -6.62
CA SER A 57 -3.83 -28.16 -7.12
C SER A 57 -3.72 -27.71 -8.58
N ILE A 58 -4.65 -28.11 -9.44
CA ILE A 58 -4.70 -27.66 -10.85
C ILE A 58 -4.96 -26.14 -10.92
N LYS A 59 -5.92 -25.65 -10.12
CA LYS A 59 -6.23 -24.21 -10.03
C LYS A 59 -5.02 -23.41 -9.57
N HIS A 60 -4.31 -23.90 -8.55
CA HIS A 60 -3.09 -23.30 -8.04
C HIS A 60 -2.02 -23.25 -9.12
N TYR A 61 -1.71 -24.38 -9.77
CA TYR A 61 -0.72 -24.43 -10.85
C TYR A 61 -1.02 -23.42 -11.98
N ARG A 62 -2.28 -23.34 -12.43
CA ARG A 62 -2.71 -22.35 -13.43
C ARG A 62 -2.54 -20.92 -12.94
N LYS A 63 -2.86 -20.66 -11.67
CA LYS A 63 -2.77 -19.33 -11.08
C LYS A 63 -1.32 -18.89 -10.90
N THR A 64 -0.44 -19.79 -10.47
CA THR A 64 1.01 -19.54 -10.35
C THR A 64 1.63 -19.26 -11.73
N LYS A 65 1.25 -20.02 -12.76
CA LYS A 65 1.76 -19.82 -14.14
C LYS A 65 1.41 -18.44 -14.71
N ASN A 66 0.23 -17.90 -14.38
CA ASN A 66 -0.26 -16.60 -14.86
C ASN A 66 -0.21 -15.53 -13.76
N TYR A 67 0.65 -15.71 -12.74
CA TYR A 67 0.75 -14.76 -11.64
C TYR A 67 1.44 -13.49 -12.12
N THR A 68 0.79 -12.35 -11.96
CA THR A 68 1.37 -11.07 -12.36
C THR A 68 2.17 -10.48 -11.20
N ILE A 69 3.36 -9.98 -11.55
CA ILE A 69 4.26 -9.25 -10.64
C ILE A 69 4.59 -7.89 -11.27
N LYS A 70 5.13 -6.97 -10.48
CA LYS A 70 5.78 -5.77 -11.03
C LYS A 70 7.21 -6.13 -11.47
N PRO A 71 7.56 -6.07 -12.77
CA PRO A 71 8.83 -6.57 -13.28
C PRO A 71 10.07 -5.94 -12.63
N GLN A 72 9.98 -4.68 -12.20
CA GLN A 72 11.09 -3.96 -11.55
C GLN A 72 11.31 -4.38 -10.09
N TRP A 73 10.45 -5.23 -9.52
CA TRP A 73 10.53 -5.64 -8.12
C TRP A 73 11.00 -7.09 -7.99
N LYS A 74 11.96 -7.30 -7.07
CA LYS A 74 12.46 -8.62 -6.67
C LYS A 74 11.41 -9.38 -5.83
N THR A 75 10.41 -9.92 -6.52
CA THR A 75 9.21 -10.54 -5.95
C THR A 75 9.00 -11.96 -6.48
N PRO A 76 9.91 -12.90 -6.17
CA PRO A 76 9.80 -14.26 -6.68
C PRO A 76 8.49 -14.89 -6.18
N VAL A 77 7.77 -15.54 -7.10
CA VAL A 77 6.53 -16.26 -6.79
C VAL A 77 6.89 -17.70 -6.41
N LEU A 78 6.37 -18.17 -5.29
CA LEU A 78 6.61 -19.52 -4.82
C LEU A 78 5.91 -20.54 -5.75
N ASN A 79 6.71 -21.40 -6.38
CA ASN A 79 6.22 -22.43 -7.29
C ASN A 79 5.77 -23.71 -6.56
N SER A 80 6.43 -24.04 -5.46
CA SER A 80 6.22 -25.26 -4.68
C SER A 80 6.66 -25.05 -3.24
N LEU A 81 6.01 -25.74 -2.30
CA LEU A 81 6.42 -25.79 -0.89
C LEU A 81 7.42 -26.92 -0.58
N GLN A 82 7.77 -27.76 -1.56
CA GLN A 82 8.62 -28.95 -1.31
C GLN A 82 9.98 -28.61 -0.69
N ASP A 83 10.58 -27.51 -1.11
CA ASP A 83 11.91 -27.08 -0.65
C ASP A 83 11.84 -26.05 0.49
N ILE A 84 10.65 -25.82 1.06
CA ILE A 84 10.43 -24.85 2.13
C ILE A 84 10.14 -25.58 3.43
N ASN A 85 11.03 -25.39 4.42
CA ASN A 85 10.75 -25.84 5.79
C ASN A 85 9.73 -24.90 6.45
N LEU A 86 8.45 -25.23 6.33
CA LEU A 86 7.36 -24.35 6.80
C LEU A 86 7.33 -24.16 8.33
N SER A 87 7.93 -25.06 9.11
CA SER A 87 8.01 -24.89 10.57
C SER A 87 9.01 -23.81 11.01
N GLU A 88 9.94 -23.44 10.13
CA GLU A 88 10.96 -22.40 10.35
C GLU A 88 10.69 -21.13 9.51
N ALA A 89 9.74 -21.19 8.58
CA ALA A 89 9.33 -20.03 7.80
C ALA A 89 8.33 -19.17 8.58
N ILE A 90 8.36 -17.86 8.32
CA ILE A 90 7.31 -16.92 8.76
C ILE A 90 6.32 -16.74 7.62
N VAL A 91 5.03 -16.86 7.90
CA VAL A 91 3.98 -16.63 6.91
C VAL A 91 3.20 -15.37 7.26
N VAL A 92 3.22 -14.39 6.37
CA VAL A 92 2.47 -13.14 6.48
C VAL A 92 1.17 -13.26 5.71
N TYR A 93 0.06 -13.08 6.41
CA TYR A 93 -1.28 -12.98 5.83
C TYR A 93 -1.85 -11.57 6.03
N PRO A 94 -2.43 -10.93 5.00
CA PRO A 94 -3.25 -9.75 5.22
C PRO A 94 -4.54 -10.12 5.98
N GLU A 95 -5.17 -9.13 6.59
CA GLU A 95 -6.38 -9.28 7.42
C GLU A 95 -7.56 -9.91 6.68
N ILE A 96 -7.63 -9.75 5.35
CA ILE A 96 -8.69 -10.35 4.55
C ILE A 96 -8.61 -11.88 4.43
N VAL A 97 -7.47 -12.49 4.78
CA VAL A 97 -7.28 -13.93 4.70
C VAL A 97 -7.79 -14.59 5.97
N SER A 98 -8.80 -15.45 5.85
CA SER A 98 -9.28 -16.25 6.97
C SER A 98 -8.36 -17.43 7.28
N ASN A 99 -8.23 -17.73 8.57
CA ASN A 99 -7.50 -18.84 9.16
C ASN A 99 -6.01 -18.84 8.75
N ASN A 100 -5.41 -20.03 8.72
CA ASN A 100 -4.04 -20.28 8.31
C ASN A 100 -4.06 -21.23 7.09
N PRO A 101 -4.24 -20.72 5.86
CA PRO A 101 -4.31 -21.57 4.65
C PRO A 101 -3.12 -22.49 4.43
N LEU A 102 -1.93 -22.10 4.86
CA LEU A 102 -0.71 -22.91 4.71
C LEU A 102 -0.47 -23.84 5.91
N ASN A 103 -1.30 -23.83 6.95
CA ASN A 103 -1.07 -24.58 8.18
C ASN A 103 0.35 -24.34 8.76
N ALA A 104 0.83 -23.09 8.67
CA ALA A 104 2.15 -22.70 9.12
C ALA A 104 2.23 -22.53 10.64
N LYS A 105 3.40 -22.78 11.22
CA LYS A 105 3.60 -22.61 12.67
C LYS A 105 3.72 -21.13 13.06
N ASN A 106 4.45 -20.35 12.27
CA ASN A 106 4.82 -18.97 12.60
C ASN A 106 4.01 -18.01 11.71
N VAL A 107 2.92 -17.48 12.25
CA VAL A 107 1.96 -16.69 11.47
C VAL A 107 1.96 -15.23 11.91
N VAL A 108 2.20 -14.34 10.95
CA VAL A 108 2.04 -12.90 11.12
C VAL A 108 0.73 -12.48 10.46
N ARG A 109 -0.14 -11.83 11.22
CA ARG A 109 -1.35 -11.20 10.73
C ARG A 109 -1.12 -9.71 10.52
N TRP A 110 -0.98 -9.32 9.25
CA TRP A 110 -0.79 -7.91 8.92
C TRP A 110 -2.13 -7.23 8.68
N LEU A 111 -2.48 -6.31 9.57
CA LEU A 111 -3.71 -5.52 9.47
C LEU A 111 -3.46 -4.35 8.53
N LEU A 112 -3.93 -4.46 7.28
CA LEU A 112 -3.92 -3.36 6.32
C LEU A 112 -5.16 -2.46 6.47
N HIS A 113 -6.18 -2.97 7.15
CA HIS A 113 -7.39 -2.25 7.55
C HIS A 113 -7.91 -2.79 8.88
N GLN A 114 -8.93 -2.12 9.44
CA GLN A 114 -9.66 -2.64 10.60
C GLN A 114 -10.21 -4.06 10.31
N PRO A 115 -9.99 -5.04 11.21
CA PRO A 115 -10.60 -6.36 11.12
C PRO A 115 -12.12 -6.32 10.87
N ALA A 116 -12.63 -7.33 10.14
CA ALA A 116 -14.02 -7.44 9.69
C ALA A 116 -14.54 -6.35 8.73
N HIS A 117 -13.75 -5.33 8.36
CA HIS A 117 -14.25 -4.25 7.51
C HIS A 117 -14.76 -4.73 6.14
N PHE A 118 -14.01 -5.63 5.48
CA PHE A 118 -14.39 -6.17 4.17
C PHE A 118 -15.19 -7.47 4.25
N SER A 119 -14.84 -8.36 5.18
CA SER A 119 -15.41 -9.71 5.28
C SER A 119 -16.65 -9.79 6.18
N GLY A 120 -16.88 -8.79 7.04
CA GLY A 120 -17.85 -8.84 8.13
C GLY A 120 -17.56 -9.89 9.21
N LYS A 121 -16.44 -10.61 9.12
CA LYS A 121 -16.09 -11.73 10.00
C LYS A 121 -14.60 -11.73 10.33
N ILE A 122 -14.28 -12.04 11.58
CA ILE A 122 -12.91 -12.22 12.05
C ILE A 122 -12.72 -13.71 12.31
N ASN A 123 -11.88 -14.35 11.50
CA ASN A 123 -11.54 -15.76 11.60
C ASN A 123 -10.01 -15.88 11.53
N TYR A 124 -9.31 -15.42 12.55
CA TYR A 124 -7.85 -15.50 12.63
C TYR A 124 -7.46 -16.62 13.59
N GLY A 125 -6.24 -17.15 13.47
CA GLY A 125 -5.73 -18.17 14.39
C GLY A 125 -5.33 -17.59 15.74
N GLU A 126 -5.07 -18.48 16.70
CA GLU A 126 -4.38 -18.15 17.94
C GLU A 126 -2.86 -18.24 17.74
N ASN A 127 -2.08 -17.66 18.65
CA ASN A 127 -0.61 -17.64 18.61
C ASN A 127 -0.03 -16.93 17.37
N GLU A 128 -0.76 -15.95 16.84
CA GLU A 128 -0.28 -15.12 15.73
C GLU A 128 0.43 -13.85 16.27
N LEU A 129 1.41 -13.36 15.52
CA LEU A 129 1.92 -12.00 15.70
C LEU A 129 1.06 -11.05 14.86
N ILE A 130 0.30 -10.18 15.51
CA ILE A 130 -0.57 -9.21 14.86
C ILE A 130 0.18 -7.89 14.73
N ILE A 131 0.29 -7.37 13.51
CA ILE A 131 1.00 -6.11 13.25
C ILE A 131 0.10 -5.19 12.45
N LYS A 132 0.05 -3.91 12.83
CA LYS A 132 -0.74 -2.90 12.14
C LYS A 132 0.07 -2.23 11.04
N PHE A 133 -0.58 -1.89 9.93
CA PHE A 133 0.04 -1.09 8.89
C PHE A 133 0.38 0.33 9.38
N ASN A 134 -0.51 0.93 10.17
CA ASN A 134 -0.32 2.26 10.76
C ASN A 134 -1.20 2.46 12.01
N SER A 135 -1.01 3.59 12.69
CA SER A 135 -1.73 3.99 13.91
C SER A 135 -3.22 4.26 13.72
N ALA A 136 -3.70 4.47 12.49
CA ALA A 136 -5.12 4.69 12.23
C ALA A 136 -5.95 3.41 12.43
N ILE A 137 -5.30 2.24 12.42
CA ILE A 137 -5.93 0.96 12.73
C ILE A 137 -5.98 0.81 14.25
N LYS A 138 -7.17 0.56 14.79
CA LYS A 138 -7.35 0.39 16.23
C LYS A 138 -6.72 -0.90 16.70
N ASP A 139 -6.28 -0.91 17.95
CA ASP A 139 -5.75 -2.11 18.58
C ASP A 139 -6.76 -3.25 18.51
N PHE A 140 -6.22 -4.43 18.26
CA PHE A 140 -6.96 -5.66 18.10
C PHE A 140 -6.15 -6.77 18.76
N SER A 141 -6.81 -7.61 19.55
CA SER A 141 -6.16 -8.70 20.28
C SER A 141 -6.91 -10.01 20.08
N LEU A 142 -6.17 -11.11 20.17
CA LEU A 142 -6.69 -12.47 20.14
C LEU A 142 -6.08 -13.28 21.28
N PRO A 143 -6.77 -14.34 21.75
CA PRO A 143 -6.20 -15.28 22.68
C PRO A 143 -4.83 -15.78 22.23
N ASN A 144 -3.88 -15.82 23.17
CA ASN A 144 -2.52 -16.33 23.00
C ASN A 144 -1.68 -15.63 21.89
N SER A 145 -2.18 -14.55 21.32
CA SER A 145 -1.52 -13.79 20.25
C SER A 145 -0.86 -12.53 20.82
N LYS A 146 0.17 -12.02 20.15
CA LYS A 146 0.79 -10.74 20.49
C LYS A 146 0.41 -9.70 19.45
N THR A 147 -0.05 -8.55 19.89
CA THR A 147 -0.19 -7.38 19.02
C THR A 147 1.05 -6.52 19.17
N SER A 148 1.77 -6.30 18.07
CA SER A 148 2.98 -5.47 18.05
C SER A 148 2.63 -4.02 18.39
N GLU A 149 3.50 -3.41 19.20
CA GLU A 149 3.50 -1.97 19.45
C GLU A 149 4.06 -1.18 18.25
N ASN A 150 4.82 -1.85 17.39
CA ASN A 150 5.39 -1.28 16.16
C ASN A 150 4.41 -1.36 14.99
N GLU A 151 4.62 -0.49 14.02
CA GLU A 151 3.90 -0.49 12.75
C GLU A 151 4.76 -1.09 11.65
N LEU A 152 4.16 -1.93 10.80
CA LEU A 152 4.75 -2.34 9.53
C LEU A 152 4.18 -1.44 8.43
N LYS A 153 4.69 -0.20 8.37
CA LYS A 153 4.28 0.80 7.38
C LYS A 153 5.16 0.68 6.13
N VAL A 154 4.68 -0.11 5.16
CA VAL A 154 5.37 -0.30 3.88
C VAL A 154 4.66 0.50 2.80
N ILE A 155 5.24 1.63 2.38
CA ILE A 155 4.65 2.45 1.32
C ILE A 155 5.38 2.32 -0.01
N TYR A 156 4.65 2.62 -1.08
CA TYR A 156 5.20 2.75 -2.42
C TYR A 156 4.63 3.98 -3.11
N TYR A 157 5.53 4.84 -3.59
CA TYR A 157 5.22 5.93 -4.48
C TYR A 157 5.95 5.68 -5.80
N PRO A 158 5.24 5.58 -6.95
CA PRO A 158 5.86 5.29 -8.25
C PRO A 158 6.54 6.54 -8.82
N THR A 159 7.68 6.90 -8.21
CA THR A 159 8.52 8.04 -8.61
C THR A 159 9.17 7.85 -9.98
N ASP A 160 9.20 6.62 -10.49
CA ASP A 160 9.55 6.29 -11.87
C ASP A 160 8.55 6.88 -12.88
N LEU A 161 7.27 6.98 -12.51
CA LEU A 161 6.22 7.59 -13.33
C LEU A 161 6.03 9.07 -13.00
N TYR A 162 5.92 9.38 -11.70
CA TYR A 162 5.67 10.73 -11.20
C TYR A 162 6.99 11.43 -10.88
N ASN A 163 7.40 12.26 -11.82
CA ASN A 163 8.62 13.06 -11.80
C ASN A 163 8.47 14.23 -12.79
N GLU A 164 9.48 15.07 -12.89
CA GLU A 164 9.49 16.21 -13.80
C GLU A 164 10.04 15.90 -15.19
N GLU A 165 10.43 14.64 -15.47
CA GLU A 165 10.94 14.25 -16.78
C GLU A 165 9.82 14.35 -17.84
N GLY A 166 10.04 15.21 -18.83
CA GLY A 166 9.06 15.51 -19.88
C GLY A 166 7.90 16.40 -19.41
N ALA A 167 8.01 17.03 -18.24
CA ALA A 167 7.00 17.95 -17.74
C ALA A 167 7.09 19.31 -18.43
N LEU A 168 5.94 19.93 -18.71
CA LEU A 168 5.89 21.25 -19.32
C LEU A 168 6.41 22.32 -18.34
N PRO A 169 7.05 23.41 -18.84
CA PRO A 169 7.32 24.58 -18.04
C PRO A 169 6.03 25.10 -17.39
N TYR A 170 6.11 25.60 -16.16
CA TYR A 170 4.92 26.02 -15.41
C TYR A 170 4.05 27.05 -16.15
N THR A 171 4.66 27.95 -16.94
CA THR A 171 3.98 28.96 -17.76
C THR A 171 3.09 28.38 -18.85
N ASP A 172 3.40 27.17 -19.31
CA ASP A 172 2.77 26.53 -20.46
C ASP A 172 1.67 25.55 -20.02
N ARG A 173 1.55 25.32 -18.71
CA ARG A 173 0.56 24.44 -18.12
C ARG A 173 -0.79 25.13 -18.04
N THR A 174 -1.79 24.54 -18.70
CA THR A 174 -3.17 25.06 -18.70
C THR A 174 -4.19 24.05 -18.18
N LEU A 175 -3.86 22.74 -18.19
CA LEU A 175 -4.82 21.70 -17.82
C LEU A 175 -5.10 21.69 -16.32
N THR A 176 -6.36 21.40 -15.97
CA THR A 176 -6.76 21.06 -14.61
C THR A 176 -7.21 19.61 -14.56
N CYS A 177 -6.72 18.86 -13.57
CA CYS A 177 -7.16 17.49 -13.28
C CYS A 177 -7.95 17.47 -11.97
N HIS A 178 -8.85 16.52 -11.79
CA HIS A 178 -9.53 16.31 -10.52
C HIS A 178 -9.79 14.84 -10.21
N ALA A 179 -9.96 14.52 -8.91
CA ALA A 179 -10.29 13.18 -8.43
C ALA A 179 -11.43 13.22 -7.42
N ILE A 180 -12.47 12.40 -7.58
CA ILE A 180 -13.64 12.37 -6.68
C ILE A 180 -13.41 11.35 -5.56
N ARG A 181 -13.19 10.07 -5.92
CA ARG A 181 -12.91 8.94 -5.01
C ARG A 181 -13.84 8.89 -3.78
N LYS A 182 -13.29 9.12 -2.57
CA LYS A 182 -14.02 9.10 -1.28
C LYS A 182 -14.80 10.39 -1.01
N GLY A 183 -14.56 11.46 -1.77
CA GLY A 183 -15.14 12.79 -1.57
C GLY A 183 -16.47 13.05 -2.28
N LYS A 184 -17.29 12.02 -2.54
CA LYS A 184 -18.54 12.14 -3.32
C LYS A 184 -19.56 13.14 -2.76
N ASN A 185 -19.48 13.42 -1.46
CA ASN A 185 -20.42 14.30 -0.76
C ASN A 185 -20.02 15.77 -0.78
N LYS A 186 -18.84 16.10 -1.33
CA LYS A 186 -18.32 17.47 -1.34
C LYS A 186 -18.85 18.27 -2.51
N THR A 187 -19.06 19.57 -2.28
CA THR A 187 -19.51 20.52 -3.30
C THR A 187 -18.51 20.61 -4.44
N LYS A 188 -19.01 20.56 -5.68
CA LYS A 188 -18.19 20.72 -6.89
C LYS A 188 -17.57 22.12 -6.95
N VAL A 189 -16.25 22.18 -7.10
CA VAL A 189 -15.44 23.41 -7.20
C VAL A 189 -14.45 23.36 -8.38
N HIS A 190 -14.34 22.24 -9.09
CA HIS A 190 -13.47 22.12 -10.25
C HIS A 190 -14.07 22.78 -11.51
N PRO A 191 -13.24 23.31 -12.42
CA PRO A 191 -13.68 23.82 -13.72
C PRO A 191 -14.35 22.74 -14.59
N GLU A 192 -15.34 23.12 -15.42
CA GLU A 192 -16.07 22.17 -16.28
C GLU A 192 -15.18 21.41 -17.27
N ASP A 193 -14.07 22.01 -17.71
CA ASP A 193 -13.10 21.43 -18.63
C ASP A 193 -12.01 20.58 -17.94
N SER A 194 -12.09 20.40 -16.63
CA SER A 194 -11.11 19.59 -15.90
C SER A 194 -11.26 18.09 -16.13
N ILE A 195 -10.13 17.39 -16.14
CA ILE A 195 -10.06 15.96 -16.47
C ILE A 195 -10.20 15.11 -15.20
N LEU A 196 -11.21 14.23 -15.15
CA LEU A 196 -11.38 13.25 -14.07
C LEU A 196 -10.35 12.13 -14.20
N ILE A 197 -9.57 11.89 -13.15
CA ILE A 197 -8.48 10.88 -13.18
C ILE A 197 -8.86 9.52 -12.59
N ASP A 198 -10.04 9.38 -11.97
CA ASP A 198 -10.38 8.24 -11.10
C ASP A 198 -10.32 6.86 -11.78
N SER A 199 -10.55 6.78 -13.09
CA SER A 199 -10.53 5.53 -13.85
C SER A 199 -9.19 5.24 -14.55
N LEU A 200 -8.31 6.25 -14.63
CA LEU A 200 -7.08 6.21 -15.41
C LEU A 200 -6.01 5.31 -14.75
N SER A 201 -5.08 4.84 -15.57
CA SER A 201 -3.85 4.17 -15.13
C SER A 201 -2.85 5.17 -14.53
N HIS A 202 -1.86 4.70 -13.77
CA HIS A 202 -0.83 5.58 -13.20
C HIS A 202 -0.02 6.26 -14.30
N GLU A 203 0.23 5.58 -15.41
CA GLU A 203 0.92 6.07 -16.60
C GLU A 203 0.16 7.24 -17.24
N GLU A 204 -1.14 7.08 -17.46
CA GLU A 204 -2.00 8.14 -17.99
C GLU A 204 -2.06 9.35 -17.04
N VAL A 205 -2.23 9.11 -15.74
CA VAL A 205 -2.26 10.19 -14.75
C VAL A 205 -0.91 10.92 -14.68
N ALA A 206 0.22 10.22 -14.75
CA ALA A 206 1.54 10.84 -14.75
C ALA A 206 1.73 11.76 -15.97
N VAL A 207 1.30 11.31 -17.16
CA VAL A 207 1.32 12.14 -18.38
C VAL A 207 0.47 13.39 -18.22
N LEU A 208 -0.72 13.26 -17.62
CA LEU A 208 -1.59 14.40 -17.36
C LEU A 208 -0.97 15.38 -16.35
N PHE A 209 -0.46 14.87 -15.23
CA PHE A 209 0.14 15.71 -14.18
C PHE A 209 1.38 16.47 -14.66
N LYS A 210 2.16 15.90 -15.59
CA LYS A 210 3.29 16.58 -16.24
C LYS A 210 2.87 17.78 -17.12
N LYS A 211 1.59 17.85 -17.51
CA LYS A 211 1.01 18.93 -18.34
C LYS A 211 0.04 19.83 -17.56
N ALA A 212 -0.49 19.34 -16.45
CA ALA A 212 -1.48 20.03 -15.65
C ALA A 212 -0.85 21.12 -14.79
N LYS A 213 -1.53 22.27 -14.77
CA LYS A 213 -1.23 23.36 -13.85
C LYS A 213 -1.68 23.00 -12.45
N ARG A 214 -2.84 22.34 -12.34
CA ARG A 214 -3.53 22.10 -11.08
C ARG A 214 -4.21 20.74 -11.04
N PHE A 215 -4.13 20.13 -9.88
CA PHE A 215 -4.87 18.96 -9.48
C PHE A 215 -5.77 19.30 -8.27
N ILE A 216 -7.05 18.96 -8.38
CA ILE A 216 -8.06 19.18 -7.33
C ILE A 216 -8.56 17.83 -6.82
N SER A 217 -8.22 17.49 -5.58
CA SER A 217 -8.69 16.27 -4.93
C SER A 217 -9.88 16.55 -4.03
N TYR A 218 -10.94 15.78 -4.21
CA TYR A 218 -12.06 15.71 -3.26
C TYR A 218 -11.82 14.64 -2.18
N ASP A 219 -10.88 13.73 -2.41
CA ASP A 219 -10.39 12.79 -1.42
C ASP A 219 -9.42 13.49 -0.46
N ASP A 220 -9.79 13.57 0.81
CA ASP A 220 -8.97 14.18 1.87
C ASP A 220 -7.61 13.49 2.01
N TYR A 221 -7.57 12.18 1.82
CA TYR A 221 -6.39 11.37 2.09
C TYR A 221 -6.01 10.61 0.83
N THR A 222 -5.23 11.27 -0.03
CA THR A 222 -4.81 10.75 -1.33
C THR A 222 -3.32 10.91 -1.59
N ALA A 223 -2.69 9.84 -2.09
CA ALA A 223 -1.32 9.90 -2.58
C ALA A 223 -1.21 10.69 -3.90
N TYR A 224 -2.31 10.89 -4.63
CA TYR A 224 -2.31 11.68 -5.88
C TYR A 224 -1.89 13.14 -5.66
N SER A 225 -2.09 13.69 -4.45
CA SER A 225 -1.60 15.02 -4.10
C SER A 225 -0.07 15.07 -4.11
N ILE A 226 0.59 14.04 -3.59
CA ILE A 226 2.05 13.89 -3.64
C ILE A 226 2.49 13.66 -5.09
N PHE A 227 1.78 12.82 -5.85
CA PHE A 227 2.11 12.53 -7.25
C PHE A 227 2.02 13.76 -8.16
N ALA A 228 1.01 14.60 -7.96
CA ALA A 228 0.88 15.88 -8.66
C ALA A 228 2.09 16.78 -8.37
N ASN A 229 2.45 16.92 -7.09
CA ASN A 229 3.61 17.70 -6.67
C ASN A 229 4.92 17.21 -7.29
N LEU A 230 5.14 15.89 -7.32
CA LEU A 230 6.34 15.29 -7.94
C LEU A 230 6.45 15.58 -9.44
N CYS A 231 5.35 15.94 -10.11
CA CYS A 231 5.31 16.33 -11.51
C CYS A 231 5.33 17.87 -11.73
N GLY A 232 5.47 18.65 -10.66
CA GLY A 232 5.35 20.11 -10.70
C GLY A 232 3.92 20.65 -10.87
N CYS A 233 2.89 19.82 -10.67
CA CYS A 233 1.48 20.22 -10.72
C CYS A 233 1.01 20.69 -9.34
N GLU A 234 0.32 21.84 -9.27
CA GLU A 234 -0.23 22.35 -8.00
C GLU A 234 -1.25 21.36 -7.45
N SER A 235 -1.13 20.99 -6.17
CA SER A 235 -2.09 20.10 -5.52
C SER A 235 -2.98 20.86 -4.55
N ILE A 236 -4.30 20.71 -4.73
CA ILE A 236 -5.31 21.27 -3.84
C ILE A 236 -6.22 20.15 -3.35
N VAL A 237 -6.43 20.09 -2.04
CA VAL A 237 -7.47 19.25 -1.43
C VAL A 237 -8.66 20.14 -1.09
N VAL A 238 -9.86 19.72 -1.51
CA VAL A 238 -11.12 20.40 -1.18
C VAL A 238 -11.42 20.15 0.30
N PRO A 239 -11.49 21.18 1.16
CA PRO A 239 -11.69 20.99 2.59
C PRO A 239 -13.03 20.34 2.93
N ASP A 240 -13.04 19.55 4.00
CA ASP A 240 -14.28 19.22 4.70
C ASP A 240 -14.67 20.42 5.59
N PRO A 241 -15.92 20.93 5.51
CA PRO A 241 -16.38 22.08 6.30
C PRO A 241 -16.21 21.93 7.82
N HIS A 242 -16.14 20.69 8.32
CA HIS A 242 -16.05 20.38 9.75
C HIS A 242 -14.66 19.92 10.20
N THR A 243 -13.66 19.96 9.31
CA THR A 243 -12.28 19.52 9.61
C THR A 243 -11.31 20.67 9.40
N SER A 244 -10.67 21.12 10.48
CA SER A 244 -9.59 22.12 10.39
C SER A 244 -8.35 21.52 9.74
N ILE A 245 -7.42 22.37 9.28
CA ILE A 245 -6.17 21.90 8.67
C ILE A 245 -5.29 21.14 9.68
N GLU A 246 -5.34 21.50 10.96
CA GLU A 246 -4.66 20.82 12.06
C GLU A 246 -5.27 19.44 12.36
N GLN A 247 -6.58 19.31 12.18
CA GLN A 247 -7.27 18.03 12.33
C GLN A 247 -7.04 17.11 11.12
N TRP A 248 -7.01 17.69 9.91
CA TRP A 248 -6.86 16.94 8.67
C TRP A 248 -5.54 16.17 8.62
N TYR A 249 -4.41 16.87 8.79
CA TYR A 249 -3.07 16.27 8.88
C TYR A 249 -2.30 16.87 10.05
N PRO A 250 -2.36 16.34 11.28
CA PRO A 250 -1.72 16.97 12.44
C PRO A 250 -0.22 17.24 12.27
N ASN A 251 0.50 16.35 11.58
CA ASN A 251 1.90 16.56 11.24
C ASN A 251 2.04 17.48 10.01
N ILE A 252 2.72 18.62 10.19
CA ILE A 252 2.93 19.63 9.15
C ILE A 252 3.65 19.06 7.92
N THR A 253 4.58 18.11 8.13
CA THR A 253 5.38 17.54 7.02
C THR A 253 4.53 16.73 6.04
N ASP A 254 3.38 16.20 6.48
CA ASP A 254 2.42 15.50 5.60
C ASP A 254 1.63 16.45 4.69
N ARG A 255 1.71 17.77 4.94
CA ARG A 255 1.01 18.83 4.19
C ARG A 255 1.88 19.53 3.15
N TYR A 256 3.17 19.19 3.08
CA TYR A 256 4.09 19.88 2.16
C TYR A 256 3.61 19.77 0.71
N GLY A 257 3.61 20.89 0.00
CA GLY A 257 3.15 20.97 -1.39
C GLY A 257 1.63 20.92 -1.57
N ILE A 258 0.84 20.85 -0.49
CA ILE A 258 -0.62 20.67 -0.60
C ILE A 258 -1.34 21.86 -0.01
N ALA A 259 -2.22 22.47 -0.81
CA ALA A 259 -3.13 23.51 -0.34
C ALA A 259 -4.41 22.86 0.21
N TYR A 260 -4.80 23.22 1.43
CA TYR A 260 -6.10 22.84 1.98
C TYR A 260 -7.14 23.92 1.64
N GLY A 261 -7.76 23.80 0.46
CA GLY A 261 -8.66 24.79 -0.12
C GLY A 261 -7.97 25.82 -1.01
N PHE A 262 -8.73 26.86 -1.36
CA PHE A 262 -8.40 27.80 -2.45
C PHE A 262 -7.98 29.19 -1.95
N SER A 263 -7.75 29.36 -0.64
CA SER A 263 -7.32 30.65 -0.11
C SER A 263 -5.93 31.01 -0.64
N LYS A 264 -5.63 32.31 -0.78
CA LYS A 264 -4.32 32.78 -1.23
C LYS A 264 -3.19 32.26 -0.34
N GLU A 265 -3.44 32.21 0.97
CA GLU A 265 -2.50 31.70 1.97
C GLU A 265 -2.17 30.22 1.74
N GLN A 266 -3.18 29.36 1.53
CA GLN A 266 -2.97 27.93 1.31
C GLN A 266 -2.29 27.64 -0.02
N LEU A 267 -2.63 28.38 -1.08
CA LEU A 267 -1.94 28.28 -2.36
C LEU A 267 -0.48 28.74 -2.27
N GLN A 268 -0.19 29.76 -1.45
CA GLN A 268 1.17 30.22 -1.23
C GLN A 268 1.98 29.20 -0.42
N TRP A 269 1.41 28.67 0.67
CA TRP A 269 2.00 27.59 1.45
C TRP A 269 2.38 26.38 0.59
N ALA A 270 1.47 25.92 -0.28
CA ALA A 270 1.73 24.79 -1.16
C ALA A 270 2.93 25.05 -2.08
N ARG A 271 3.02 26.24 -2.68
CA ARG A 271 4.18 26.62 -3.52
C ARG A 271 5.48 26.66 -2.72
N ASP A 272 5.47 27.34 -1.58
CA ASP A 272 6.67 27.53 -0.77
C ASP A 272 7.21 26.22 -0.18
N THR A 273 6.33 25.23 0.00
CA THR A 273 6.71 23.92 0.57
C THR A 273 6.83 22.78 -0.45
N GLN A 274 6.55 23.02 -1.73
CA GLN A 274 6.59 22.00 -2.78
C GLN A 274 7.95 21.29 -2.87
N HIS A 275 9.04 22.04 -2.73
CA HIS A 275 10.40 21.50 -2.82
C HIS A 275 10.74 20.48 -1.72
N PHE A 276 10.01 20.48 -0.58
CA PHE A 276 10.20 19.49 0.49
C PHE A 276 9.57 18.13 0.17
N VAL A 277 8.63 18.05 -0.78
CA VAL A 277 7.88 16.81 -1.09
C VAL A 277 8.82 15.68 -1.54
N LYS A 278 9.84 16.00 -2.34
CA LYS A 278 10.79 14.99 -2.84
C LYS A 278 11.59 14.34 -1.70
N GLU A 279 12.06 15.13 -0.75
CA GLU A 279 12.77 14.61 0.43
C GLU A 279 11.82 13.88 1.38
N HIS A 280 10.60 14.37 1.57
CA HIS A 280 9.56 13.66 2.34
C HIS A 280 9.31 12.25 1.77
N VAL A 281 9.13 12.13 0.45
CA VAL A 281 8.95 10.84 -0.24
C VAL A 281 10.12 9.89 -0.03
N LYS A 282 11.36 10.38 -0.16
CA LYS A 282 12.56 9.57 0.08
C LYS A 282 12.64 9.11 1.54
N ASN A 283 12.32 9.99 2.49
CA ASN A 283 12.33 9.66 3.91
C ASN A 283 11.28 8.59 4.23
N GLU A 284 10.08 8.66 3.66
CA GLU A 284 9.07 7.63 3.85
C GLU A 284 9.46 6.28 3.22
N HIS A 285 10.16 6.29 2.07
CA HIS A 285 10.72 5.05 1.49
C HIS A 285 11.78 4.45 2.42
N ARG A 286 12.70 5.26 2.96
CA ARG A 286 13.71 4.80 3.94
C ARG A 286 13.05 4.25 5.21
N ARG A 287 12.04 4.95 5.74
CA ARG A 287 11.27 4.49 6.89
C ARG A 287 10.59 3.15 6.63
N SER A 288 10.11 2.91 5.41
CA SER A 288 9.55 1.60 5.04
C SER A 288 10.60 0.49 5.15
N GLU A 289 11.85 0.75 4.78
CA GLU A 289 12.94 -0.22 4.92
C GLU A 289 13.27 -0.52 6.39
N GLU A 290 13.29 0.52 7.23
CA GLU A 290 13.51 0.40 8.68
C GLU A 290 12.36 -0.38 9.35
N CYS A 291 11.11 -0.07 9.02
CA CYS A 291 9.94 -0.82 9.48
C CYS A 291 10.01 -2.31 9.12
N VAL A 292 10.50 -2.65 7.92
CA VAL A 292 10.66 -4.04 7.49
C VAL A 292 11.71 -4.77 8.33
N LYS A 293 12.86 -4.12 8.61
CA LYS A 293 13.91 -4.71 9.46
C LYS A 293 13.40 -4.98 10.88
N ASN A 294 12.80 -3.97 11.50
CA ASN A 294 12.24 -4.08 12.85
C ASN A 294 11.14 -5.15 12.92
N PHE A 295 10.29 -5.25 11.89
CA PHE A 295 9.28 -6.30 11.79
C PHE A 295 9.90 -7.69 11.83
N ILE A 296 10.96 -7.93 11.05
CA ILE A 296 11.57 -9.25 10.96
C ILE A 296 12.22 -9.63 12.30
N GLU A 297 12.95 -8.69 12.91
CA GLU A 297 13.56 -8.89 14.23
C GLU A 297 12.49 -9.24 15.29
N GLU A 298 11.40 -8.47 15.35
CA GLU A 298 10.31 -8.73 16.29
C GLU A 298 9.63 -10.08 16.02
N ALA A 299 9.43 -10.44 14.75
CA ALA A 299 8.82 -11.71 14.40
C ALA A 299 9.72 -12.90 14.76
N MET A 300 11.02 -12.79 14.53
CA MET A 300 11.99 -13.81 14.93
C MET A 300 12.02 -14.00 16.45
N ASP A 301 12.05 -12.90 17.21
CA ASP A 301 12.00 -12.95 18.68
C ASP A 301 10.72 -13.62 19.18
N TYR A 302 9.56 -13.19 18.66
CA TYR A 302 8.26 -13.76 19.05
C TYR A 302 8.16 -15.26 18.77
N PHE A 303 8.65 -15.72 17.62
CA PHE A 303 8.61 -17.14 17.22
C PHE A 303 9.82 -17.97 17.70
N LYS A 304 10.83 -17.33 18.30
CA LYS A 304 12.10 -17.93 18.75
C LYS A 304 12.86 -18.61 17.60
N LEU A 305 13.07 -17.87 16.51
CA LEU A 305 13.76 -18.30 15.28
C LEU A 305 15.16 -17.71 15.15
#